data_AF-A0A6N1ADR4-F1
#
_entry.id   AF-A0A6N1ADR4-F1
#
_cell.length_a   1.000
_cell.length_b   1.000
_cell.length_c   1.000
_cell.angle_alpha   90.00
_cell.angle_beta   90.00
_cell.angle_gamma   90.00
#
_symmetry.space_group_name_H-M   'P 1'
#
loop_
_entity.id
_entity.type
_entity.pdbx_description
1 polymer ?
#
loop_
_entity_poly.entity_id
_entity_poly.type
_entity_poly.pdbx_seq_one_letter_code
_entity_poly.pdbx_strand_id
1 'polypeptide(L)'
;MAFGIAGTVAGSADAAEPRLMAALGNTVLTMTDIGPKHTQVSVNDKPVFEDKESDMLSFVGAYSLKDRWIALFQADTGAKDCPTRFRILEVGGPQPLVSYPFGSCSDAAQVTIDNDVLTISMPQPGGGGEAAWTYRNGKIGRTK
;
A
#
# COMPACT_ATOMS: atom_id res chain seq x y z
N MET A 1 -54.63 22.80 -3.09
CA MET A 1 -54.07 22.94 -1.73
C MET A 1 -54.39 21.64 -1.02
N ALA A 2 -53.49 20.88 -0.40
CA ALA A 2 -52.11 21.10 0.02
C ALA A 2 -51.32 19.77 -0.04
N PHE A 3 -50.00 19.91 -0.04
CA PHE A 3 -48.96 18.89 -0.18
C PHE A 3 -48.80 18.01 1.08
N GLY A 4 -48.41 16.76 0.90
CA GLY A 4 -47.80 15.91 1.93
C GLY A 4 -46.59 15.20 1.33
N ILE A 5 -45.39 15.73 1.59
CA ILE A 5 -44.12 15.22 1.07
C ILE A 5 -43.62 14.14 2.04
N ALA A 6 -43.52 12.90 1.58
CA ALA A 6 -42.88 11.81 2.31
C ALA A 6 -41.37 12.02 2.28
N GLY A 7 -40.79 12.44 3.41
CA GLY A 7 -39.35 12.50 3.59
C GLY A 7 -38.81 11.11 3.90
N THR A 8 -38.22 10.44 2.92
CA THR A 8 -37.34 9.30 3.19
C THR A 8 -36.04 9.84 3.78
N VAL A 9 -35.82 9.60 5.06
CA VAL A 9 -34.51 9.74 5.69
C VAL A 9 -33.55 8.76 5.02
N ALA A 10 -32.70 9.27 4.13
CA ALA A 10 -31.55 8.54 3.65
C ALA A 10 -30.63 8.33 4.87
N GLY A 11 -30.53 7.09 5.34
CA GLY A 11 -29.52 6.71 6.30
C GLY A 11 -28.15 6.96 5.67
N SER A 12 -27.40 7.89 6.24
CA SER A 12 -25.96 7.98 6.01
C SER A 12 -25.37 6.66 6.48
N ALA A 13 -25.15 5.72 5.56
CA ALA A 13 -24.10 4.76 5.78
C ALA A 13 -22.82 5.59 5.79
N ASP A 14 -22.21 5.78 6.96
CA ASP A 14 -20.82 6.22 7.09
C ASP A 14 -19.94 5.14 6.44
N ALA A 15 -19.99 5.06 5.11
CA ALA A 15 -19.02 4.34 4.32
C ALA A 15 -17.75 5.15 4.43
N ALA A 16 -16.79 4.66 5.21
CA ALA A 16 -15.48 5.27 5.36
C ALA A 16 -14.97 5.71 3.98
N GLU A 17 -14.71 7.00 3.83
CA GLU A 17 -14.32 7.56 2.55
C GLU A 17 -12.91 7.08 2.18
N PRO A 18 -12.67 6.74 0.90
CA PRO A 18 -11.34 6.35 0.47
C PRO A 18 -10.40 7.54 0.57
N ARG A 19 -9.32 7.38 1.33
CA ARG A 19 -8.28 8.42 1.45
C ARG A 19 -7.41 8.52 0.21
N LEU A 20 -7.32 7.44 -0.57
CA LEU A 20 -6.55 7.39 -1.80
C LEU A 20 -7.21 6.44 -2.79
N MET A 21 -7.30 6.90 -4.04
CA MET A 21 -7.69 6.09 -5.18
C MET A 21 -6.64 6.27 -6.28
N ALA A 22 -6.10 5.16 -6.77
CA ALA A 22 -5.11 5.14 -7.85
C ALA A 22 -5.57 4.20 -8.96
N ALA A 23 -5.64 4.70 -10.20
CA ALA A 23 -5.91 3.88 -11.37
C ALA A 23 -4.60 3.29 -11.93
N LEU A 24 -4.48 1.97 -11.87
CA LEU A 24 -3.35 1.16 -12.34
C LEU A 24 -3.80 0.38 -13.59
N GLY A 25 -3.84 1.06 -14.73
CA GLY A 25 -4.45 0.54 -15.96
C GLY A 25 -5.96 0.33 -15.77
N ASN A 26 -6.43 -0.90 -15.93
CA ASN A 26 -7.83 -1.29 -15.71
C ASN A 26 -8.16 -1.63 -14.25
N THR A 27 -7.18 -1.50 -13.35
CA THR A 27 -7.33 -1.82 -11.94
C THR A 27 -7.41 -0.56 -11.12
N VAL A 28 -8.39 -0.46 -10.21
CA VAL A 28 -8.48 0.64 -9.25
C VAL A 28 -7.97 0.14 -7.90
N LEU A 29 -6.95 0.80 -7.38
CA LEU A 29 -6.44 0.60 -6.03
C LEU A 29 -7.04 1.66 -5.11
N THR A 30 -7.67 1.22 -4.04
CA THR A 30 -8.32 2.11 -3.07
C THR A 30 -7.72 1.85 -1.69
N MET A 31 -7.41 2.92 -0.97
CA MET A 31 -7.05 2.87 0.44
C MET A 31 -8.14 3.59 1.23
N THR A 32 -8.64 2.94 2.28
CA THR A 32 -9.73 3.47 3.12
C THR A 32 -9.33 3.30 4.57
N ASP A 33 -9.44 4.37 5.36
CA ASP A 33 -9.23 4.28 6.81
C ASP A 33 -10.56 3.86 7.45
N ILE A 34 -10.64 2.58 7.83
CA ILE A 34 -11.87 1.97 8.36
C ILE A 34 -11.92 1.99 9.89
N GLY A 35 -10.89 2.55 10.53
CA GLY A 35 -10.83 2.77 11.96
C GLY A 35 -9.51 3.39 12.40
N PRO A 36 -9.35 3.67 13.70
CA PRO A 36 -8.08 4.17 14.25
C PRO A 36 -6.95 3.18 13.98
N LYS A 37 -5.88 3.62 13.31
CA LYS A 37 -4.72 2.77 12.92
C LYS A 37 -5.12 1.55 12.08
N HIS A 38 -6.22 1.67 11.33
CA HIS A 38 -6.75 0.58 10.52
C HIS A 38 -7.04 1.07 9.11
N THR A 39 -6.08 0.85 8.20
CA THR A 39 -6.29 1.08 6.77
C THR A 39 -6.62 -0.23 6.08
N GLN A 40 -7.71 -0.26 5.33
CA GLN A 40 -8.00 -1.29 4.34
C GLN A 40 -7.48 -0.87 2.96
N VAL A 41 -6.85 -1.80 2.24
CA VAL A 41 -6.53 -1.64 0.84
C VAL A 41 -7.37 -2.60 0.01
N SER A 42 -8.04 -2.05 -0.99
CA SER A 42 -8.91 -2.76 -1.91
C SER A 42 -8.40 -2.63 -3.35
N VAL A 43 -8.66 -3.66 -4.14
CA VAL A 43 -8.38 -3.71 -5.59
C VAL A 43 -9.70 -4.01 -6.29
N ASN A 44 -10.18 -3.09 -7.13
CA ASN A 44 -11.49 -3.15 -7.78
C ASN A 44 -12.61 -3.42 -6.75
N ASP A 45 -12.63 -2.61 -5.68
CA ASP A 45 -13.57 -2.69 -4.55
C ASP A 45 -13.53 -3.99 -3.73
N LYS A 46 -12.59 -4.90 -4.02
CA LYS A 46 -12.36 -6.11 -3.22
C LYS A 46 -11.23 -5.88 -2.23
N PRO A 47 -11.44 -6.06 -0.91
CA PRO A 47 -10.35 -5.97 0.06
C PRO A 47 -9.27 -7.00 -0.26
N VAL A 48 -8.02 -6.56 -0.31
CA VAL A 48 -6.86 -7.43 -0.54
C VAL A 48 -5.95 -7.54 0.68
N PHE A 49 -5.84 -6.45 1.45
CA PHE A 49 -5.14 -6.46 2.72
C PHE A 49 -5.65 -5.38 3.65
N GLU A 50 -5.43 -5.59 4.94
CA GLU A 50 -5.67 -4.61 5.98
C GLU A 50 -4.37 -4.40 6.76
N ASP A 51 -4.05 -3.14 7.02
CA ASP A 51 -3.01 -2.77 7.96
C ASP A 51 -3.65 -2.31 9.26
N LYS A 52 -3.36 -3.06 10.34
CA LYS A 52 -3.83 -2.80 11.72
C LYS A 52 -2.67 -2.53 12.68
N GLU A 53 -1.45 -2.65 12.17
CA GLU A 53 -0.22 -2.62 12.96
C GLU A 53 0.45 -1.24 12.89
N SER A 54 0.16 -0.46 11.85
CA SER A 54 0.81 0.83 11.61
C SER A 54 -0.06 1.97 12.09
N ASP A 55 0.58 2.99 12.64
CA ASP A 55 -0.07 4.26 12.95
C ASP A 55 -0.54 4.94 11.67
N MET A 56 0.23 4.79 10.59
CA MET A 56 -0.11 5.29 9.27
C MET A 56 0.45 4.38 8.18
N LEU A 57 -0.37 4.05 7.20
CA LEU A 57 0.07 3.46 5.95
C LEU A 57 0.10 4.56 4.88
N SER A 58 1.04 4.56 3.95
CA SER A 58 1.17 5.58 2.89
C SER A 58 1.45 4.91 1.56
N PHE A 59 0.82 5.40 0.49
CA PHE A 59 1.14 4.97 -0.86
C PHE A 59 2.38 5.74 -1.35
N VAL A 60 3.47 5.01 -1.63
CA VAL A 60 4.73 5.60 -2.10
C VAL A 60 4.68 5.78 -3.62
N GLY A 61 4.17 4.79 -4.32
CA GLY A 61 4.08 4.81 -5.77
C GLY A 61 3.66 3.46 -6.34
N ALA A 62 3.39 3.45 -7.64
CA ALA A 62 3.13 2.22 -8.38
C ALA A 62 4.04 2.11 -9.61
N TYR A 63 4.40 0.88 -9.93
CA TYR A 63 5.42 0.55 -10.91
C TYR A 63 4.93 -0.56 -11.83
N SER A 64 5.05 -0.39 -13.14
CA SER A 64 4.69 -1.44 -14.10
C SER A 64 5.85 -2.44 -14.25
N LEU A 65 5.59 -3.72 -13.96
CA LEU A 65 6.49 -4.85 -14.25
C LEU A 65 5.79 -5.78 -15.26
N LYS A 66 6.16 -5.64 -16.53
CA LYS A 66 5.51 -6.32 -17.67
C LYS A 66 4.00 -6.09 -17.64
N ASP A 67 3.21 -7.16 -17.46
CA ASP A 67 1.75 -7.15 -17.48
C ASP A 67 1.13 -6.93 -16.08
N ARG A 68 1.95 -6.50 -15.11
CA ARG A 68 1.58 -6.37 -13.71
C ARG A 68 1.94 -5.00 -13.17
N TRP A 69 1.19 -4.55 -12.17
CA TRP A 69 1.47 -3.34 -11.42
C TRP A 69 1.90 -3.69 -10.02
N ILE A 70 2.95 -3.04 -9.55
CA ILE A 70 3.49 -3.16 -8.20
C ILE A 70 3.24 -1.86 -7.47
N ALA A 71 2.36 -1.86 -6.48
CA ALA A 71 2.18 -0.75 -5.56
C ALA A 71 3.12 -0.91 -4.36
N LEU A 72 3.89 0.12 -4.05
CA LEU A 72 4.74 0.20 -2.87
C LEU A 72 4.05 1.04 -1.80
N PHE A 73 3.97 0.49 -0.59
CA PHE A 73 3.46 1.17 0.57
C PHE A 73 4.55 1.35 1.62
N GLN A 74 4.48 2.46 2.33
CA GLN A 74 5.27 2.75 3.52
C GLN A 74 4.35 2.75 4.73
N ALA A 75 4.67 1.91 5.70
CA ALA A 75 4.01 1.80 6.99
C ALA A 75 4.87 2.50 8.05
N ASP A 76 4.28 3.46 8.76
CA ASP A 76 4.83 4.02 9.99
C ASP A 76 4.21 3.27 11.18
N THR A 77 5.01 2.47 11.86
CA THR A 77 4.60 1.66 13.02
C THR A 77 4.62 2.41 14.35
N GLY A 78 5.12 3.65 14.38
CA GLY A 78 5.31 4.40 15.62
C GLY A 78 6.39 3.81 16.55
N ALA A 79 7.16 2.82 16.08
CA ALA A 79 8.22 2.21 16.86
C ALA A 79 9.39 3.19 17.10
N LYS A 80 9.92 3.20 18.33
CA LYS A 80 10.96 4.15 18.77
C LYS A 80 12.25 4.08 17.95
N ASP A 81 12.66 2.88 17.56
CA ASP A 81 13.99 2.67 16.94
C ASP A 81 13.92 2.56 15.42
N CYS A 82 12.86 1.96 14.87
CA CYS A 82 12.71 1.67 13.44
C CYS A 82 11.22 1.75 13.05
N PRO A 83 10.64 2.95 12.98
CA PRO A 83 9.21 3.11 12.76
C PRO A 83 8.80 2.67 11.34
N THR A 84 9.67 2.86 10.37
CA THR A 84 9.32 2.68 8.96
C THR A 84 9.48 1.24 8.49
N ARG A 85 8.42 0.71 7.87
CA ARG A 85 8.41 -0.54 7.12
C ARG A 85 7.81 -0.31 5.74
N PHE A 86 8.11 -1.19 4.82
CA PHE A 86 7.59 -1.17 3.46
C PHE A 86 6.86 -2.48 3.16
N ARG A 87 5.84 -2.40 2.32
CA ARG A 87 5.12 -3.55 1.78
C ARG A 87 4.83 -3.35 0.31
N ILE A 88 4.82 -4.45 -0.43
CA ILE A 88 4.49 -4.47 -1.85
C ILE A 88 3.14 -5.14 -2.04
N LEU A 89 2.32 -4.58 -2.91
CA LEU A 89 1.14 -5.23 -3.49
C LEU A 89 1.36 -5.37 -5.00
N GLU A 90 1.41 -6.61 -5.48
CA GLU A 90 1.33 -6.93 -6.90
C GLU A 90 -0.13 -7.08 -7.32
N VAL A 91 -0.54 -6.37 -8.37
CA VAL A 91 -1.85 -6.46 -9.01
C VAL A 91 -1.68 -6.70 -10.51
N GLY A 92 -2.67 -7.34 -11.15
CA GLY A 92 -2.60 -7.72 -12.58
C GLY A 92 -2.27 -9.19 -12.83
N GLY A 93 -1.84 -9.93 -11.81
CA GLY A 93 -1.89 -11.40 -11.81
C GLY A 93 -3.32 -11.94 -11.57
N PRO A 94 -3.52 -13.28 -11.61
CA PRO A 94 -4.83 -13.88 -11.37
C PRO A 94 -5.39 -13.57 -9.98
N GLN A 95 -4.51 -13.28 -9.01
CA GLN A 95 -4.86 -12.81 -7.67
C GLN A 95 -3.85 -11.74 -7.23
N PRO A 96 -4.28 -10.68 -6.52
CA PRO A 96 -3.38 -9.74 -5.88
C PRO A 96 -2.48 -10.43 -4.85
N LEU A 97 -1.21 -10.07 -4.80
CA LEU A 97 -0.23 -10.65 -3.88
C LEU A 97 0.42 -9.57 -3.02
N VAL A 98 0.45 -9.80 -1.71
CA VAL A 98 1.05 -8.88 -0.73
C VAL A 98 2.35 -9.49 -0.21
N SER A 99 3.42 -8.70 -0.19
CA SER A 99 4.69 -9.15 0.39
C SER A 99 4.65 -9.15 1.92
N TYR A 100 5.56 -9.90 2.53
CA TYR A 100 5.93 -9.64 3.93
C TYR A 100 6.49 -8.21 4.07
N PRO A 101 6.35 -7.59 5.26
CA PRO A 101 6.98 -6.30 5.54
C PRO A 101 8.51 -6.40 5.45
N PHE A 102 9.14 -5.39 4.89
CA PHE A 102 10.58 -5.25 4.75
C PHE A 102 11.00 -3.80 5.00
N GLY A 103 12.29 -3.49 4.95
CA GLY A 103 12.77 -2.12 5.15
C GLY A 103 14.06 -2.03 5.93
N SER A 104 14.64 -0.84 5.91
CA SER A 104 15.58 -0.38 6.93
C SER A 104 14.87 0.68 7.78
N CYS A 105 15.44 1.09 8.91
CA CYS A 105 14.86 2.12 9.78
C CYS A 105 14.87 3.54 9.15
N SER A 106 14.99 3.61 7.82
CA SER A 106 14.97 4.79 6.98
C SER A 106 13.70 4.77 6.12
N ASP A 107 13.13 5.95 5.91
CA ASP A 107 12.02 6.22 5.01
C ASP A 107 12.46 6.64 3.59
N ALA A 108 13.76 6.86 3.39
CA ALA A 108 14.34 7.26 2.11
C ALA A 108 14.50 6.06 1.15
N ALA A 109 13.39 5.46 0.74
CA ALA A 109 13.37 4.37 -0.24
C ALA A 109 13.58 4.89 -1.67
N GLN A 110 14.50 4.25 -2.39
CA GLN A 110 14.74 4.41 -3.81
C GLN A 110 14.29 3.14 -4.53
N VAL A 111 13.57 3.29 -5.63
CA VAL A 111 13.08 2.15 -6.42
C VAL A 111 13.74 2.15 -7.78
N THR A 112 14.30 1.00 -8.16
CA THR A 112 14.87 0.74 -9.49
C THR A 112 14.24 -0.50 -10.08
N ILE A 113 14.07 -0.53 -11.40
CA ILE A 113 13.49 -1.67 -12.11
C ILE A 113 14.46 -2.04 -13.21
N ASP A 114 14.94 -3.28 -13.18
CA ASP A 114 15.84 -3.84 -14.19
C ASP A 114 15.45 -5.29 -14.45
N ASN A 115 15.38 -5.68 -15.74
CA ASN A 115 15.12 -7.07 -16.15
C ASN A 115 13.97 -7.77 -15.40
N ASP A 116 12.82 -7.08 -15.21
CA ASP A 116 11.64 -7.60 -14.48
C ASP A 116 11.89 -7.91 -12.99
N VAL A 117 12.87 -7.21 -12.41
CA VAL A 117 13.18 -7.23 -10.99
C VAL A 117 13.06 -5.80 -10.47
N LEU A 118 12.20 -5.62 -9.48
CA LEU A 118 12.09 -4.35 -8.76
C LEU A 118 13.03 -4.40 -7.56
N THR A 119 13.96 -3.46 -7.48
CA THR A 119 14.89 -3.33 -6.36
C THR A 119 14.53 -2.08 -5.57
N ILE A 120 14.27 -2.25 -4.28
CA ILE A 120 14.08 -1.17 -3.32
C ILE A 120 15.35 -1.06 -2.50
N SER A 121 15.99 0.10 -2.53
CA SER A 121 17.14 0.38 -1.70
C SER A 121 16.89 1.54 -0.75
N MET A 122 17.49 1.46 0.44
CA MET A 122 17.34 2.44 1.50
C MET A 122 18.67 2.62 2.24
N PRO A 123 19.02 3.83 2.67
CA PRO A 123 20.19 4.04 3.49
C PRO A 123 19.98 3.43 4.88
N GLN A 124 20.99 2.75 5.41
CA GLN A 124 20.98 2.25 6.78
C GLN A 124 21.35 3.38 7.76
N PRO A 125 20.60 3.54 8.87
CA PRO A 125 21.00 4.48 9.91
C PRO A 125 22.37 4.10 10.49
N GLY A 126 23.12 5.09 10.95
CA GLY A 126 24.42 4.87 11.60
C GLY A 126 25.60 4.59 10.67
N GLY A 127 25.48 4.90 9.37
CA GLY A 127 26.59 4.81 8.42
C GLY A 127 26.85 3.40 7.87
N GLY A 128 25.91 2.47 8.05
CA GLY A 128 26.01 1.08 7.59
C GLY A 128 25.93 0.87 6.07
N GLY A 129 25.88 1.94 5.27
CA GLY A 129 25.72 1.87 3.82
C GLY A 129 24.25 1.82 3.40
N GLU A 130 23.94 1.00 2.39
CA GLU A 130 22.62 0.88 1.79
C GLU A 130 22.13 -0.57 1.91
N ALA A 131 20.90 -0.75 2.40
CA ALA A 131 20.23 -2.04 2.40
C ALA A 131 19.30 -2.12 1.18
N ALA A 132 19.26 -3.29 0.55
CA ALA A 132 18.49 -3.48 -0.68
C ALA A 132 17.64 -4.75 -0.63
N TRP A 133 16.46 -4.68 -1.23
CA TRP A 133 15.51 -5.77 -1.38
C TRP A 133 15.09 -5.90 -2.83
N THR A 134 15.14 -7.11 -3.36
CA THR A 134 14.61 -7.41 -4.69
C THR A 134 13.27 -8.09 -4.56
N TYR A 135 12.32 -7.61 -5.36
CA TYR A 135 11.03 -8.22 -5.57
C TYR A 135 10.97 -8.88 -6.96
N ARG A 136 10.60 -10.16 -6.97
CA ARG A 136 10.38 -10.93 -8.19
C ARG A 136 9.34 -12.01 -7.95
N ASN A 137 8.27 -12.00 -8.76
CA ASN A 137 7.22 -13.02 -8.75
C ASN A 137 6.64 -13.31 -7.35
N GLY A 138 6.10 -12.29 -6.67
CA GLY A 138 5.53 -12.47 -5.33
C GLY A 138 6.54 -12.60 -4.19
N LYS A 139 7.83 -12.74 -4.49
CA LYS A 139 8.88 -12.97 -3.48
C LYS A 139 9.73 -11.73 -3.28
N ILE A 140 9.90 -11.34 -2.03
CA ILE A 140 10.86 -10.33 -1.62
C ILE A 140 12.03 -10.99 -0.91
N GLY A 141 13.25 -10.56 -1.26
CA GLY A 141 14.48 -11.05 -0.64
C GLY A 141 15.47 -9.92 -0.46
N ARG A 142 16.17 -9.93 0.68
CA ARG A 142 17.26 -8.97 0.94
C ARG A 142 18.47 -9.34 0.08
N THR A 143 19.05 -8.36 -0.60
CA THR A 143 20.19 -8.53 -1.50
C THR A 143 21.45 -7.78 -1.07
N LYS A 144 21.31 -6.78 -0.19
CA LYS A 144 22.40 -6.10 0.52
C LYS A 144 21.96 -5.78 1.96
#